data_AF-A0A7K2MP26-F1
#
_entry.id   AF-A0A7K2MP26-F1
#
_cell.length_a   1.000
_cell.length_b   1.000
_cell.length_c   1.000
_cell.angle_alpha   90.00
_cell.angle_beta   90.00
_cell.angle_gamma   90.00
#
_symmetry.space_group_name_H-M   'P 1'
#
loop_
_entity.id
_entity.type
_entity.pdbx_description
1 polymer ?
#
loop_
_entity_poly.entity_id
_entity_poly.type
_entity_poly.pdbx_seq_one_letter_code
_entity_poly.pdbx_strand_id
1 'polypeptide(L)'
;VTPRALLGAHGLLERVAVDATRFSMLPYLLEQTDLVAIVPEYVGEVFTASHRVRLVRLPFETEPIEIALYARHESSRSPAQRWLVQFMAEVLGEQVSPAQLPPTAPVT
;
A
#
# COMPACT_ATOMS: atom_id res chain seq x y z
N VAL A 1 0.68 8.46 -7.79
CA VAL A 1 2.10 8.80 -8.08
C VAL A 1 3.07 7.82 -7.39
N THR A 2 4.26 7.52 -7.95
CA THR A 2 5.25 6.63 -7.28
C THR A 2 5.98 7.34 -6.11
N PRO A 3 6.40 6.64 -5.04
CA PRO A 3 7.01 7.29 -3.86
C PRO A 3 8.21 8.18 -4.20
N ARG A 4 9.05 7.78 -5.15
CA ARG A 4 10.20 8.59 -5.59
C ARG A 4 9.79 9.88 -6.28
N ALA A 5 8.80 9.84 -7.17
CA ALA A 5 8.30 11.03 -7.86
C ALA A 5 7.67 12.01 -6.86
N LEU A 6 6.93 11.50 -5.87
CA LEU A 6 6.37 12.29 -4.78
C LEU A 6 7.48 13.01 -3.99
N LEU A 7 8.53 12.29 -3.57
CA LEU A 7 9.66 12.91 -2.88
C LEU A 7 10.38 13.97 -3.75
N GLY A 8 10.45 13.74 -5.06
CA GLY A 8 10.96 14.72 -6.03
C GLY A 8 10.15 16.01 -6.06
N ALA A 9 8.83 15.91 -6.13
CA ALA A 9 7.93 17.07 -6.11
C ALA A 9 8.08 17.93 -4.84
N HIS A 10 8.49 17.32 -3.72
CA HIS A 10 8.73 18.01 -2.45
C HIS A 10 10.21 18.32 -2.17
N GLY A 11 11.13 18.12 -3.13
CA GLY A 11 12.56 18.44 -2.96
C GLY A 11 13.29 17.55 -1.94
N LEU A 12 12.78 16.34 -1.68
CA LEU A 12 13.28 15.43 -0.65
C LEU A 12 14.18 14.31 -1.20
N LEU A 13 14.46 14.29 -2.51
CA LEU A 13 15.25 13.22 -3.13
C LEU A 13 16.67 13.09 -2.55
N GLU A 14 17.31 14.19 -2.18
CA GLU A 14 18.65 14.21 -1.58
C GLU A 14 18.66 13.58 -0.16
N ARG A 15 17.49 13.43 0.46
CA ARG A 15 17.34 12.85 1.80
C ARG A 15 17.04 11.35 1.77
N VAL A 16 16.98 10.74 0.58
CA VAL A 16 16.75 9.30 0.43
C VAL A 16 18.03 8.55 0.81
N ALA A 17 18.03 7.94 2.00
CA ALA A 17 19.16 7.14 2.48
C ALA A 17 19.20 5.72 1.89
N VAL A 18 18.03 5.14 1.60
CA VAL A 18 17.89 3.75 1.14
C VAL A 18 16.80 3.67 0.08
N ASP A 19 17.10 2.99 -1.04
CA ASP A 19 16.10 2.53 -2.00
C ASP A 19 15.83 1.04 -1.75
N ALA A 20 14.69 0.74 -1.14
CA ALA A 20 14.33 -0.61 -0.75
C ALA A 20 13.61 -1.34 -1.89
N THR A 21 14.18 -2.45 -2.35
CA THR A 21 13.60 -3.26 -3.44
C THR A 21 12.49 -4.21 -2.99
N ARG A 22 12.34 -4.45 -1.67
CA ARG A 22 11.31 -5.32 -1.09
C ARG A 22 10.82 -4.78 0.25
N PHE A 23 9.50 -4.78 0.45
CA PHE A 23 8.88 -4.37 1.70
C PHE A 23 9.28 -5.27 2.89
N SER A 24 9.55 -6.55 2.68
CA SER A 24 9.83 -7.53 3.74
C SER A 24 11.03 -7.18 4.64
N MET A 25 11.96 -6.33 4.18
CA MET A 25 13.11 -5.91 4.97
C MET A 25 12.84 -4.67 5.83
N LEU A 26 11.83 -3.87 5.46
CA LEU A 26 11.60 -2.56 6.04
C LEU A 26 11.36 -2.59 7.56
N PRO A 27 10.57 -3.51 8.14
CA PRO A 27 10.33 -3.50 9.57
C PRO A 27 11.64 -3.58 10.37
N TYR A 28 12.53 -4.49 10.00
CA TYR A 28 13.84 -4.66 10.65
C TYR A 28 14.74 -3.44 10.50
N LEU A 29 14.72 -2.78 9.34
CA LEU A 29 15.49 -1.55 9.13
C LEU A 29 14.93 -0.39 9.98
N LEU A 30 13.61 -0.23 9.98
CA LEU A 30 12.94 0.88 10.67
C LEU A 30 13.02 0.75 12.20
N GLU A 31 13.01 -0.47 12.74
CA GLU A 31 13.16 -0.69 14.19
C GLU A 31 14.55 -0.32 14.71
N GLN A 32 15.57 -0.35 13.86
CA GLN A 32 16.96 -0.16 14.25
C GLN A 32 17.55 1.19 13.81
N THR A 33 16.74 2.06 13.20
CA THR A 33 17.20 3.33 12.64
C THR A 33 16.17 4.44 12.87
N ASP A 34 16.59 5.69 12.71
CA ASP A 34 15.68 6.84 12.70
C ASP A 34 15.09 7.12 11.30
N LEU A 35 15.07 6.11 10.43
CA LEU A 35 14.52 6.23 9.09
C LEU A 35 13.00 6.13 9.10
N VAL A 36 12.39 6.68 8.05
CA VAL A 36 10.96 6.51 7.75
C VAL A 36 10.80 5.97 6.33
N ALA A 37 9.73 5.22 6.10
CA ALA A 37 9.40 4.68 4.78
C ALA A 37 7.96 5.02 4.40
N ILE A 38 7.74 5.25 3.10
CA ILE A 38 6.40 5.36 2.51
C ILE A 38 6.04 3.98 1.96
N VAL A 39 4.95 3.41 2.44
CA VAL A 39 4.44 2.09 2.04
C VAL A 39 2.92 2.18 1.78
N PRO A 40 2.35 1.26 0.98
CA PRO A 40 0.89 1.09 0.95
C PRO A 40 0.36 0.81 2.35
N GLU A 41 -0.82 1.32 2.67
CA GLU A 41 -1.38 1.26 4.02
C GLU A 41 -1.47 -0.16 4.57
N TYR A 42 -2.04 -1.09 3.80
CA TYR A 42 -2.12 -2.51 4.17
C TYR A 42 -0.76 -3.12 4.54
N VAL A 43 0.32 -2.73 3.85
CA VAL A 43 1.67 -3.20 4.18
C VAL A 43 2.10 -2.67 5.55
N GLY A 44 1.81 -1.40 5.83
CA GLY A 44 2.07 -0.80 7.13
C GLY A 44 1.25 -1.44 8.26
N GLU A 45 -0.03 -1.73 8.03
CA GLU A 45 -0.89 -2.43 9.01
C GLU A 45 -0.28 -3.79 9.40
N VAL A 46 0.12 -4.59 8.41
CA VAL A 46 0.81 -5.88 8.62
C VAL A 46 2.09 -5.72 9.46
N PHE A 47 2.85 -4.64 9.23
CA PHE A 47 4.07 -4.39 10.01
C PHE A 47 3.76 -4.01 11.45
N THR A 48 2.80 -3.12 11.68
CA THR A 48 2.42 -2.70 13.04
C THR A 48 1.84 -3.82 13.89
N ALA A 49 1.28 -4.86 13.26
CA ALA A 49 0.78 -6.04 13.97
C ALA A 49 1.88 -6.89 14.63
N SER A 50 3.13 -6.79 14.16
CA SER A 50 4.21 -7.72 14.54
C SER A 50 5.55 -7.07 14.87
N HIS A 51 5.72 -5.78 14.58
CA HIS A 51 6.96 -5.04 14.77
C HIS A 51 6.70 -3.73 15.51
N ARG A 52 7.73 -3.19 16.17
CA ARG A 52 7.72 -1.94 16.95
C ARG A 52 7.81 -0.70 16.07
N VAL A 53 6.99 -0.68 15.04
CA VAL A 53 6.79 0.46 14.13
C VAL A 53 5.39 1.00 14.31
N ARG A 54 5.15 2.23 13.83
CA ARG A 54 3.82 2.83 13.84
C ARG A 54 3.52 3.45 12.49
N LEU A 55 2.25 3.43 12.11
CA LEU A 55 1.75 4.18 10.97
C LEU A 55 1.54 5.65 11.36
N VAL A 56 1.87 6.54 10.43
CA VAL A 56 1.57 7.97 10.51
C VAL A 56 1.00 8.42 9.17
N ARG A 57 0.10 9.39 9.19
CA ARG A 57 -0.43 9.98 7.97
C ARG A 57 0.71 10.67 7.21
N LEU A 58 0.76 10.43 5.91
CA LEU A 58 1.68 11.10 5.01
C LEU A 58 1.42 12.62 5.04
N PRO A 59 2.45 13.47 5.10
CA PRO A 59 2.27 14.93 5.15
C PRO A 59 1.92 15.54 3.79
N PHE A 60 1.61 14.71 2.79
CA PHE A 60 1.32 15.11 1.42
C PHE A 60 0.07 14.37 0.95
N GLU A 61 -0.74 15.04 0.13
CA GLU A 61 -1.86 14.40 -0.55
C GLU A 61 -1.33 13.48 -1.65
N THR A 62 -1.93 12.30 -1.78
CA THR A 62 -1.57 11.30 -2.79
C THR A 62 -2.82 10.67 -3.37
N GLU A 63 -2.84 10.42 -4.68
CA GLU A 63 -3.93 9.62 -5.23
C GLU A 63 -3.92 8.21 -4.63
N PRO A 64 -5.11 7.64 -4.34
CA PRO A 64 -5.23 6.26 -3.94
C PRO A 64 -4.57 5.31 -4.94
N ILE A 65 -4.01 4.22 -4.42
CA ILE A 65 -3.48 3.16 -5.26
C ILE A 65 -4.64 2.23 -5.62
N GLU A 66 -4.95 2.12 -6.90
CA GLU A 66 -5.89 1.14 -7.42
C GLU A 66 -5.19 -0.20 -7.65
N ILE A 67 -5.74 -1.27 -7.06
CA ILE A 67 -5.28 -2.64 -7.26
C ILE A 67 -6.28 -3.35 -8.16
N ALA A 68 -5.80 -3.89 -9.27
CA ALA A 68 -6.64 -4.58 -10.25
C ALA A 68 -6.21 -6.04 -10.44
N LEU A 69 -7.21 -6.91 -10.58
CA LEU A 69 -7.03 -8.32 -10.91
C LEU A 69 -7.01 -8.51 -12.43
N TYR A 70 -5.83 -8.81 -12.99
CA TYR A 70 -5.70 -9.09 -14.41
C TYR A 70 -5.81 -10.59 -14.68
N ALA A 71 -6.77 -10.95 -15.51
CA ALA A 71 -6.97 -12.32 -15.97
C ALA A 71 -7.26 -12.34 -17.47
N ARG A 72 -6.97 -13.47 -18.11
CA ARG A 72 -7.40 -13.69 -19.51
C ARG A 72 -8.93 -13.61 -19.63
N HIS A 73 -9.39 -13.34 -20.85
CA HIS A 73 -10.81 -13.25 -21.18
C HIS A 73 -11.57 -14.49 -20.67
N GLU A 74 -12.80 -14.29 -20.19
CA GLU A 74 -13.56 -15.33 -19.49
C GLU A 74 -13.72 -16.63 -20.27
N SER A 75 -14.01 -16.53 -21.57
CA SER A 75 -14.15 -17.69 -22.47
C SER A 75 -12.87 -18.53 -22.60
N SER A 76 -11.70 -17.95 -22.31
CA SER A 76 -10.40 -18.62 -22.38
C SER A 76 -9.94 -19.22 -21.04
N ARG A 77 -10.74 -19.07 -19.98
CA ARG A 77 -10.40 -19.56 -18.63
C ARG A 77 -10.92 -20.98 -18.41
N SER A 78 -10.09 -21.82 -17.81
CA SER A 78 -10.55 -23.10 -17.25
C SER A 78 -11.53 -22.88 -16.09
N PRO A 79 -12.32 -23.89 -15.69
CA PRO A 79 -13.20 -23.78 -14.52
C PRO A 79 -12.46 -23.34 -13.24
N ALA A 80 -11.26 -23.89 -12.98
CA ALA A 80 -10.45 -23.52 -11.83
C ALA A 80 -9.97 -22.06 -11.89
N GLN A 81 -9.64 -21.55 -13.09
CA GLN A 81 -9.26 -20.14 -13.28
C GLN A 81 -10.46 -19.20 -13.06
N ARG A 82 -11.66 -19.57 -13.52
CA ARG A 82 -12.87 -18.78 -13.25
C ARG A 82 -13.16 -18.71 -11.77
N TRP A 83 -13.12 -19.86 -11.09
CA TRP A 83 -13.27 -19.92 -9.63
C TRP A 83 -12.25 -19.03 -8.92
N LEU A 84 -10.96 -19.13 -9.25
CA LEU A 84 -9.92 -18.34 -8.58
C LEU A 84 -10.12 -16.84 -8.79
N VAL A 85 -10.44 -16.41 -10.02
CA VAL A 85 -10.67 -14.99 -10.33
C VAL A 85 -11.87 -14.46 -9.55
N GLN A 86 -12.97 -15.22 -9.52
CA GLN A 86 -14.15 -14.86 -8.75
C GLN A 86 -13.85 -14.80 -7.25
N PHE A 87 -13.19 -15.83 -6.72
CA PHE A 87 -12.79 -15.88 -5.31
C PHE A 87 -11.90 -14.69 -4.92
N MET A 88 -10.90 -14.36 -5.73
CA MET A 88 -10.03 -13.21 -5.47
C MET A 88 -10.81 -11.89 -5.53
N ALA A 89 -11.73 -11.73 -6.48
CA ALA A 89 -12.56 -10.53 -6.58
C ALA A 89 -13.51 -10.39 -5.38
N GLU A 90 -14.09 -11.49 -4.89
CA GLU A 90 -14.96 -11.48 -3.71
C GLU A 90 -14.18 -11.20 -2.42
N VAL A 91 -13.05 -11.89 -2.20
CA VAL A 91 -12.30 -11.79 -0.94
C VAL A 91 -11.46 -10.52 -0.85
N LEU A 92 -10.84 -10.09 -1.97
CA LEU A 92 -9.95 -8.92 -1.98
C LEU A 92 -10.64 -7.65 -2.51
N GLY A 93 -11.76 -7.77 -3.24
CA GLY A 93 -12.45 -6.62 -3.83
C GLY A 93 -13.20 -5.74 -2.83
N GLU A 94 -13.46 -6.25 -1.61
CA GLU A 94 -14.12 -5.51 -0.53
C GLU A 94 -13.14 -4.85 0.45
N GLN A 95 -11.84 -5.14 0.34
CA GLN A 95 -10.83 -4.62 1.27
C GLN A 95 -10.37 -3.22 0.87
N VAL A 96 -11.16 -2.21 1.25
CA VAL A 96 -10.70 -0.82 1.30
C VAL A 96 -10.18 -0.56 2.71
N SER A 97 -8.91 -0.17 2.86
CA SER A 97 -8.42 0.18 4.20
C SER A 97 -9.17 1.44 4.71
N PRO A 98 -9.61 1.47 5.98
CA PRO A 98 -10.36 2.59 6.51
C PRO A 98 -9.68 3.96 6.39
N ALA A 99 -8.34 4.05 6.34
CA ALA A 99 -7.69 5.36 6.14
C ALA A 99 -7.54 5.77 4.66
N GLN A 100 -7.94 4.91 3.73
CA GLN A 100 -8.20 5.28 2.33
C GLN A 100 -9.59 5.87 2.14
N LEU A 101 -10.48 5.80 3.16
CA LEU A 101 -11.75 6.51 3.12
C LEU A 101 -11.50 8.02 3.26
N PRO A 102 -12.18 8.87 2.48
CA PRO A 102 -12.11 10.31 2.69
C PRO A 102 -12.50 10.64 4.14
N PRO A 103 -11.89 11.67 4.76
CA PRO A 103 -12.23 12.06 6.12
C PRO A 103 -13.73 12.29 6.20
N THR A 104 -14.40 11.54 7.07
CA THR A 104 -15.84 11.67 7.27
C THR A 104 -16.12 13.13 7.64
N ALA A 105 -16.84 13.84 6.78
CA ALA A 105 -17.24 15.21 7.07
C ALA A 105 -17.97 15.23 8.41
N PRO A 106 -17.73 16.23 9.28
CA PRO A 106 -18.41 16.29 10.57
C PRO A 106 -19.92 16.35 10.33
N VAL A 107 -20.63 15.40 10.95
CA VAL A 107 -22.10 15.44 11.06
C VAL A 107 -22.42 16.75 11.77
N THR A 108 -23.20 17.60 11.09
CA THR A 108 -23.75 18.86 11.63
C THR A 108 -24.76 18.55 12.75
#